data_AF-A0A2A3END0-F1
#
_entry.id   AF-A0A2A3END0-F1
#
_cell.length_a   1.000
_cell.length_b   1.000
_cell.length_c   1.000
_cell.angle_alpha   90.00
_cell.angle_beta   90.00
_cell.angle_gamma   90.00
#
_symmetry.space_group_name_H-M   'P 1'
#
loop_
_entity.id
_entity.type
_entity.pdbx_description
1 polymer ?
#
loop_
_entity_poly.entity_id
_entity_poly.type
_entity_poly.pdbx_seq_one_letter_code
_entity_poly.pdbx_strand_id
1 'polypeptide(L)'
;MNDPELCHKTPNYILLIKIRFKLTLQEYQNDDNLKTEFLDTIKRGNMTRYYEDVCKEFNWKIDEDLINAIKHKNEVTWNELESSDNSTLEDTEKKNWRKKFEFFCEIGDLDRATNIATSILKDESNSSSIRIEAAFGLFRIAYIRNNIRSMAKIISEITDLMEGCHASGSNWCCRNKLKVYEAVYYLATRSFSRAATLLLDCIPTFESYELLPFKEVVEYTLLSGIISLSRSELDTQFNDNGLLQQTLLTEAPKYREFFYSFYDCHYKEFFENLAWIEHELKINPLFHFHYRYYVREMRLKAYSQLLQAYRTINLNRMATEFGVTEEFIEQEIARFIANGKLHCKIDKVAKMIVTVSAASCNRGKAPDASCDQELVYQNIIKRGDALLNRLKKLVLTKYPRSIYKGTKEVKQHFNYLLVLDFECTCKKYEKIEPQEIIEFPCAAVCTKSWKIVNVFHEYIKPKVHPQLTPFCIQLTGIIQDMVDNQPHFSEIFMKFCNWLEEHNYFKNGNDSAFVTCGDWDLKFMLPAQCKLENIPFPTQFMKWINLKGTFCDATNYYPRSLLDMLSYFKLPVEGKLHSGINDVQNMVQIIQNLHSKYNVQFKINNAHFDIIKQYINK
;
A
#
# COMPACT_ATOMS: atom_id res chain seq x y z
N MET A 1 -22.77 10.73 -39.15
CA MET A 1 -23.60 10.03 -40.15
C MET A 1 -23.21 8.58 -40.08
N ASN A 2 -24.19 7.77 -39.71
CA ASN A 2 -24.07 6.51 -39.00
C ASN A 2 -24.14 5.36 -40.00
N ASP A 3 -23.22 4.40 -39.91
CA ASP A 3 -23.60 3.02 -40.17
C ASP A 3 -24.25 2.52 -38.87
N PRO A 4 -25.59 2.45 -38.79
CA PRO A 4 -26.28 2.03 -37.57
C PRO A 4 -25.99 0.57 -37.21
N GLU A 5 -25.59 -0.28 -38.16
CA GLU A 5 -25.41 -1.71 -37.91
C GLU A 5 -24.13 -2.06 -37.12
N LEU A 6 -23.05 -1.27 -37.26
CA LEU A 6 -21.82 -1.50 -36.47
C LEU A 6 -21.89 -0.90 -35.05
N CYS A 7 -22.70 0.14 -34.85
CA CYS A 7 -22.80 0.83 -33.56
C CYS A 7 -23.66 0.10 -32.52
N HIS A 8 -24.40 -0.96 -32.89
CA HIS A 8 -25.37 -1.62 -32.00
C HIS A 8 -24.96 -3.02 -31.55
N LYS A 9 -23.82 -3.56 -32.00
CA LYS A 9 -23.38 -4.90 -31.60
C LYS A 9 -21.99 -4.85 -30.96
N THR A 10 -21.86 -5.47 -29.81
CA THR A 10 -20.57 -5.62 -29.13
C THR A 10 -19.60 -6.39 -30.03
N PRO A 11 -18.39 -5.87 -30.26
CA PRO A 11 -17.41 -6.59 -31.06
C PRO A 11 -17.08 -7.96 -30.46
N ASN A 12 -17.02 -8.98 -31.32
CA ASN A 12 -16.78 -10.36 -30.89
C ASN A 12 -15.45 -10.51 -30.13
N TYR A 13 -14.44 -9.69 -30.45
CA TYR A 13 -13.15 -9.73 -29.76
C TYR A 13 -13.25 -9.32 -28.29
N ILE A 14 -14.22 -8.50 -27.89
CA ILE A 14 -14.42 -8.12 -26.48
C ILE A 14 -15.03 -9.26 -25.68
N LEU A 15 -16.02 -9.94 -26.26
CA LEU A 15 -16.61 -11.16 -25.68
C LEU A 15 -15.53 -12.24 -25.52
N LEU A 16 -14.64 -12.36 -26.51
CA LEU A 16 -13.55 -13.32 -26.51
C LEU A 16 -12.56 -13.12 -25.36
N ILE A 17 -12.31 -11.88 -24.92
CA ILE A 17 -11.46 -11.60 -23.74
C ILE A 17 -12.06 -12.23 -22.48
N LYS A 18 -13.39 -12.15 -22.33
CA LYS A 18 -14.05 -12.73 -21.16
C LYS A 18 -13.91 -14.24 -21.15
N ILE A 19 -14.18 -14.89 -22.28
CA ILE A 19 -14.04 -16.35 -22.41
C ILE A 19 -12.58 -16.75 -22.20
N ARG A 20 -11.63 -16.03 -22.80
CA ARG A 20 -10.18 -16.22 -22.58
C ARG A 20 -9.84 -16.15 -21.10
N PHE A 21 -10.32 -15.14 -20.39
CA PHE A 21 -10.09 -15.00 -18.96
C PHE A 21 -10.72 -16.14 -18.15
N LYS A 22 -11.93 -16.58 -18.47
CA LYS A 22 -12.55 -17.76 -17.81
C LYS A 22 -11.65 -18.98 -17.90
N LEU A 23 -11.09 -19.24 -19.09
CA LEU A 23 -10.19 -20.37 -19.33
C LEU A 23 -8.88 -20.28 -18.53
N THR A 24 -8.40 -19.08 -18.17
CA THR A 24 -7.21 -18.92 -17.32
C THR A 24 -7.42 -19.37 -15.87
N LEU A 25 -8.67 -19.48 -15.42
CA LEU A 25 -8.98 -19.93 -14.07
C LEU A 25 -8.82 -21.45 -13.96
N GLN A 26 -8.14 -21.90 -12.91
CA GLN A 26 -7.87 -23.34 -12.65
C GLN A 26 -9.15 -24.20 -12.62
N GLU A 27 -10.28 -23.61 -12.22
CA GLU A 27 -11.58 -24.28 -12.12
C GLU A 27 -12.20 -24.61 -13.49
N TYR A 28 -11.84 -23.85 -14.53
CA TYR A 28 -12.44 -23.93 -15.88
C TYR A 28 -11.44 -24.34 -16.97
N GLN A 29 -10.21 -24.68 -16.58
CA GLN A 29 -9.12 -24.96 -17.51
C GLN A 29 -9.36 -26.20 -18.40
N ASN A 30 -10.23 -27.12 -17.96
CA ASN A 30 -10.54 -28.38 -18.64
C ASN A 30 -11.96 -28.42 -19.24
N ASP A 31 -12.69 -27.30 -19.26
CA ASP A 31 -14.06 -27.27 -19.79
C ASP A 31 -14.04 -27.27 -21.33
N ASP A 32 -14.31 -28.44 -21.92
CA ASP A 32 -14.34 -28.63 -23.37
C ASP A 32 -15.41 -27.78 -24.06
N ASN A 33 -16.55 -27.50 -23.39
CA ASN A 33 -17.61 -26.65 -23.93
C ASN A 33 -17.12 -25.21 -24.17
N LEU A 34 -16.43 -24.61 -23.19
CA LEU A 34 -15.88 -23.25 -23.32
C LEU A 34 -14.80 -23.20 -24.39
N LYS A 35 -14.01 -24.26 -24.52
CA LYS A 35 -13.02 -24.40 -25.57
C LYS A 35 -13.66 -24.45 -26.96
N THR A 36 -14.75 -25.22 -27.14
CA THR A 36 -15.47 -25.26 -28.42
C THR A 36 -16.11 -23.92 -28.78
N GLU A 37 -16.76 -23.26 -27.82
CA GLU A 37 -17.35 -21.93 -28.00
C GLU A 37 -16.29 -20.89 -28.40
N PHE A 38 -15.12 -20.94 -27.76
CA PHE A 38 -14.00 -20.07 -28.07
C PHE A 38 -13.48 -20.30 -29.50
N LEU A 39 -13.27 -21.57 -29.90
CA LEU A 39 -12.80 -21.92 -31.23
C LEU A 39 -13.82 -21.57 -32.32
N ASP A 40 -15.11 -21.76 -32.07
CA ASP A 40 -16.18 -21.36 -33.00
C ASP A 40 -16.24 -19.84 -33.17
N THR A 41 -16.02 -19.09 -32.09
CA THR A 41 -15.94 -17.62 -32.15
C THR A 41 -14.74 -17.16 -32.98
N ILE A 42 -13.58 -17.81 -32.83
CA ILE A 42 -12.38 -17.55 -33.65
C ILE A 42 -12.64 -17.84 -35.12
N LYS A 43 -13.28 -18.97 -35.43
CA LYS A 43 -13.60 -19.37 -36.81
C LYS A 43 -14.58 -18.39 -37.48
N ARG A 44 -15.54 -17.85 -36.72
CA ARG A 44 -16.50 -16.84 -37.22
C ARG A 44 -15.84 -15.49 -37.46
N GLY A 45 -14.89 -15.09 -36.61
CA GLY A 45 -14.21 -13.80 -36.69
C GLY A 45 -12.86 -13.80 -37.42
N ASN A 46 -12.45 -14.92 -38.02
CA ASN A 46 -11.14 -15.09 -38.68
C ASN A 46 -9.95 -14.58 -37.84
N MET A 47 -9.97 -14.84 -36.53
CA MET A 47 -9.07 -14.22 -35.56
C MET A 47 -7.72 -14.97 -35.45
N THR A 48 -6.71 -14.54 -36.19
CA THR A 48 -5.44 -15.30 -36.29
C THR A 48 -4.55 -15.16 -35.05
N ARG A 49 -4.29 -13.92 -34.59
CA ARG A 49 -3.31 -13.67 -33.52
C ARG A 49 -3.82 -14.14 -32.17
N TYR A 50 -5.10 -13.93 -31.90
CA TYR A 50 -5.72 -14.45 -30.68
C TYR A 50 -5.65 -15.98 -30.58
N TYR A 51 -5.77 -16.69 -31.70
CA TYR A 51 -5.60 -18.15 -31.73
C TYR A 51 -4.16 -18.56 -31.43
N GLU A 52 -3.18 -17.92 -32.08
CA GLU A 52 -1.75 -18.18 -31.82
C GLU A 52 -1.38 -17.91 -30.35
N ASP A 53 -1.85 -16.81 -29.76
CA ASP A 53 -1.56 -16.43 -28.38
C ASP A 53 -2.18 -17.38 -27.36
N VAL A 54 -3.44 -17.80 -27.57
CA VAL A 54 -4.12 -18.74 -26.68
C VAL A 54 -3.53 -20.15 -26.80
N CYS A 55 -3.19 -20.60 -28.01
CA CYS A 55 -2.54 -21.89 -28.16
C CYS A 55 -1.18 -21.94 -27.44
N LYS A 56 -0.43 -20.84 -27.44
CA LYS A 56 0.80 -20.70 -26.64
C LYS A 56 0.53 -20.66 -25.14
N GLU A 57 -0.47 -19.89 -24.71
CA GLU A 57 -0.79 -19.71 -23.29
C GLU A 57 -1.29 -21.01 -22.63
N PHE A 58 -2.10 -21.80 -23.33
CA PHE A 58 -2.70 -23.04 -22.83
C PHE A 58 -2.02 -24.31 -23.35
N ASN A 59 -0.92 -24.20 -24.09
CA ASN A 59 -0.22 -25.32 -24.74
C ASN A 59 -1.14 -26.22 -25.58
N TRP A 60 -2.10 -25.63 -26.29
CA TRP A 60 -2.98 -26.36 -27.20
C TRP A 60 -2.26 -26.67 -28.52
N LYS A 61 -2.60 -27.80 -29.14
CA LYS A 61 -2.07 -28.14 -30.47
C LYS A 61 -2.57 -27.12 -31.48
N ILE A 62 -1.62 -26.54 -32.20
CA ILE A 62 -1.89 -25.58 -33.27
C ILE A 62 -2.30 -26.37 -34.52
N ASP A 63 -3.47 -26.04 -35.05
CA ASP A 63 -3.92 -26.54 -36.36
C ASP A 63 -3.41 -25.59 -37.45
N GLU A 64 -2.34 -26.00 -38.15
CA GLU A 64 -1.67 -25.19 -39.16
C GLU A 64 -2.55 -24.95 -40.39
N ASP A 65 -3.38 -25.92 -40.76
CA ASP A 65 -4.29 -25.81 -41.92
C ASP A 65 -5.37 -24.76 -41.66
N LEU A 66 -5.92 -24.75 -40.44
CA LEU A 66 -6.89 -23.75 -40.02
C LEU A 66 -6.27 -22.33 -40.00
N ILE A 67 -5.04 -22.19 -39.48
CA ILE A 67 -4.33 -20.90 -39.47
C ILE A 67 -4.10 -20.39 -40.89
N ASN A 68 -3.63 -21.25 -41.80
CA ASN A 68 -3.34 -20.87 -43.17
C ASN A 68 -4.61 -20.45 -43.93
N ALA A 69 -5.71 -21.18 -43.73
CA ALA A 69 -7.02 -20.82 -44.29
C ALA A 69 -7.52 -19.46 -43.78
N ILE A 70 -7.34 -19.18 -42.48
CA ILE A 70 -7.71 -17.89 -41.86
C ILE A 70 -6.81 -16.77 -42.39
N LYS A 71 -5.48 -16.98 -42.47
CA LYS A 71 -4.52 -15.99 -43.00
C LYS A 71 -4.86 -15.59 -44.43
N HIS A 72 -5.13 -16.57 -45.29
CA HIS A 72 -5.53 -16.32 -46.67
C HIS A 72 -6.81 -15.48 -46.76
N LYS A 73 -7.84 -15.81 -45.96
CA LYS A 73 -9.08 -14.98 -45.91
C LYS A 73 -8.80 -13.55 -45.46
N ASN A 74 -7.93 -13.37 -44.47
CA ASN A 74 -7.57 -12.05 -43.96
C ASN A 74 -6.80 -11.23 -45.00
N GLU A 75 -5.90 -11.85 -45.76
CA GLU A 75 -5.18 -11.20 -46.86
C GLU A 75 -6.13 -10.74 -47.97
N VAL A 76 -7.13 -11.55 -48.33
CA VAL A 76 -8.17 -11.17 -49.30
C VAL A 76 -8.94 -9.95 -48.82
N THR A 77 -9.45 -9.97 -47.58
CA THR A 77 -10.19 -8.83 -47.01
C THR A 77 -9.32 -7.59 -46.86
N TRP A 78 -8.02 -7.75 -46.58
CA TRP A 78 -7.09 -6.62 -46.52
C TRP A 78 -6.88 -5.98 -47.89
N ASN A 79 -6.68 -6.79 -48.93
CA ASN A 79 -6.53 -6.31 -50.30
C ASN A 79 -7.80 -5.61 -50.79
N GLU A 80 -8.99 -6.08 -50.41
CA GLU A 80 -10.26 -5.40 -50.68
C GLU A 80 -10.31 -4.02 -50.01
N LEU A 81 -9.91 -3.92 -48.74
CA LEU A 81 -9.84 -2.65 -48.01
C LEU A 81 -8.82 -1.68 -48.64
N GLU A 82 -7.61 -2.13 -49.00
CA GLU A 82 -6.63 -1.30 -49.70
C GLU A 82 -7.11 -0.85 -51.08
N SER A 83 -7.79 -1.73 -51.82
CA SER A 83 -8.34 -1.39 -53.13
C SER A 83 -9.42 -0.30 -53.04
N SER A 84 -10.18 -0.26 -51.95
CA SER A 84 -11.22 0.73 -51.70
C SER A 84 -10.67 2.14 -51.41
N ASP A 85 -9.42 2.26 -50.93
CA ASP A 85 -8.76 3.55 -50.69
C ASP A 85 -8.24 4.19 -51.99
N ASN A 86 -7.85 3.36 -52.96
CA ASN A 86 -7.32 3.84 -54.24
C ASN A 86 -8.41 4.49 -55.13
N SER A 87 -9.69 4.34 -54.77
CA SER A 87 -10.81 5.01 -55.42
C SER A 87 -11.29 6.25 -54.64
N THR A 88 -10.82 7.42 -55.08
CA THR A 88 -11.37 8.79 -54.91
C THR A 88 -11.16 9.56 -53.58
N LEU A 89 -10.50 10.73 -53.68
CA LEU A 89 -10.47 11.91 -52.78
C LEU A 89 -9.96 11.72 -51.33
N GLU A 90 -9.09 12.64 -50.85
CA GLU A 90 -8.49 12.68 -49.49
C GLU A 90 -9.50 12.55 -48.32
N ASP A 91 -10.79 12.78 -48.55
CA ASP A 91 -11.88 12.59 -47.58
C ASP A 91 -12.31 11.12 -47.38
N THR A 92 -11.98 10.19 -48.28
CA THR A 92 -12.30 8.75 -48.14
C THR A 92 -11.28 8.01 -47.29
N GLU A 93 -9.99 8.35 -47.39
CA GLU A 93 -8.93 7.81 -46.51
C GLU A 93 -9.24 8.07 -45.03
N LYS A 94 -9.73 9.28 -44.73
CA LYS A 94 -10.19 9.69 -43.38
C LYS A 94 -11.52 9.07 -42.95
N LYS A 95 -12.25 8.37 -43.84
CA LYS A 95 -13.44 7.58 -43.49
C LYS A 95 -13.13 6.08 -43.36
N ASN A 96 -12.19 5.57 -44.15
CA ASN A 96 -11.84 4.14 -44.18
C ASN A 96 -10.95 3.70 -43.02
N TRP A 97 -10.30 4.60 -42.29
CA TRP A 97 -9.48 4.21 -41.14
C TRP A 97 -10.24 3.45 -40.05
N ARG A 98 -11.55 3.74 -39.83
CA ARG A 98 -12.36 3.03 -38.83
C ARG A 98 -12.47 1.55 -39.17
N LYS A 99 -12.77 1.24 -40.44
CA LYS A 99 -12.85 -0.12 -40.95
C LYS A 99 -11.50 -0.83 -40.85
N LYS A 100 -10.40 -0.14 -41.19
CA LYS A 100 -9.04 -0.68 -41.00
C LYS A 100 -8.73 -0.97 -39.53
N PHE A 101 -9.08 -0.04 -38.65
CA PHE A 101 -8.86 -0.17 -37.20
C PHE A 101 -9.63 -1.37 -36.63
N GLU A 102 -10.91 -1.49 -36.98
CA GLU A 102 -11.76 -2.60 -36.54
C GLU A 102 -11.24 -3.94 -37.09
N PHE A 103 -10.84 -3.99 -38.35
CA PHE A 103 -10.24 -5.16 -38.96
C PHE A 103 -8.98 -5.63 -38.22
N PHE A 104 -8.04 -4.73 -37.89
CA PHE A 104 -6.85 -5.10 -37.11
C PHE A 104 -7.20 -5.54 -35.67
N CYS A 105 -8.23 -4.94 -35.06
CA CYS A 105 -8.72 -5.36 -33.76
C CYS A 105 -9.35 -6.77 -33.80
N GLU A 106 -10.07 -7.11 -34.88
CA GLU A 106 -10.65 -8.44 -35.10
C GLU A 106 -9.57 -9.50 -35.31
N ILE A 107 -8.55 -9.23 -36.13
CA ILE A 107 -7.42 -10.16 -36.32
C ILE A 107 -6.62 -10.36 -35.02
N GLY A 108 -6.56 -9.31 -34.19
CA GLY A 108 -5.77 -9.26 -32.96
C GLY A 108 -4.35 -8.71 -33.16
N ASP A 109 -4.06 -8.05 -34.29
CA ASP A 109 -2.81 -7.30 -34.46
C ASP A 109 -2.94 -5.93 -33.81
N LEU A 110 -2.77 -5.93 -32.48
CA LEU A 110 -2.96 -4.74 -31.65
C LEU A 110 -1.91 -3.66 -31.90
N ASP A 111 -0.69 -4.02 -32.35
CA ASP A 111 0.38 -3.05 -32.55
C ASP A 111 0.12 -2.18 -33.79
N ARG A 112 -0.28 -2.80 -34.91
CA ARG A 112 -0.69 -2.04 -36.10
C ARG A 112 -1.92 -1.17 -35.83
N ALA A 113 -2.89 -1.70 -35.08
CA ALA A 113 -4.07 -0.94 -34.67
C ALA A 113 -3.71 0.28 -33.81
N THR A 114 -2.76 0.15 -32.86
CA THR A 114 -2.29 1.29 -32.07
C THR A 114 -1.60 2.34 -32.93
N ASN A 115 -0.77 1.93 -33.89
CA ASN A 115 -0.05 2.87 -34.75
C ASN A 115 -1.03 3.73 -35.58
N ILE A 116 -2.02 3.09 -36.21
CA ILE A 116 -3.08 3.78 -36.98
C ILE A 116 -3.86 4.75 -36.09
N ALA A 117 -4.27 4.33 -34.90
CA ALA A 117 -5.03 5.21 -34.01
C ALA A 117 -4.18 6.38 -33.48
N THR A 118 -2.88 6.16 -33.21
CA THR A 118 -1.99 7.24 -32.77
C THR A 118 -1.62 8.25 -33.86
N SER A 119 -1.54 7.84 -35.13
CA SER A 119 -1.31 8.80 -36.23
C SER A 119 -2.49 9.75 -36.35
N ILE A 120 -3.71 9.21 -36.35
CA ILE A 120 -4.95 9.98 -36.47
C ILE A 120 -5.17 10.93 -35.29
N LEU A 121 -4.77 10.51 -34.09
CA LEU A 121 -4.83 11.34 -32.88
C LEU A 121 -3.92 12.58 -32.97
N LYS A 122 -2.72 12.40 -33.55
CA LYS A 122 -1.67 13.44 -33.68
C LYS A 122 -1.95 14.40 -34.83
N ASP A 123 -2.67 13.97 -35.85
CA ASP A 123 -3.00 14.80 -37.00
C ASP A 123 -3.97 15.93 -36.62
N GLU A 124 -3.45 17.17 -36.55
CA GLU A 124 -4.24 18.36 -36.20
C GLU A 124 -5.25 18.77 -37.28
N SER A 125 -5.13 18.23 -38.50
CA SER A 125 -6.08 18.46 -39.60
C SER A 125 -7.42 17.74 -39.43
N ASN A 126 -7.51 16.82 -38.47
CA ASN A 126 -8.71 16.03 -38.23
C ASN A 126 -9.67 16.73 -37.27
N SER A 127 -10.97 16.52 -37.47
CA SER A 127 -11.99 17.04 -36.56
C SER A 127 -11.81 16.47 -35.15
N SER A 128 -12.14 17.27 -34.13
CA SER A 128 -12.01 16.85 -32.73
C SER A 128 -12.79 15.57 -32.42
N SER A 129 -13.94 15.36 -33.07
CA SER A 129 -14.74 14.13 -32.93
C SER A 129 -13.99 12.88 -33.44
N ILE A 130 -13.30 12.96 -34.58
CA ILE A 130 -12.51 11.84 -35.12
C ILE A 130 -11.32 11.53 -34.20
N ARG A 131 -10.67 12.56 -33.66
CA ARG A 131 -9.57 12.41 -32.70
C ARG A 131 -10.03 11.74 -31.40
N ILE A 132 -11.19 12.12 -30.88
CA ILE A 132 -11.80 11.51 -29.68
C ILE A 132 -12.17 10.04 -29.94
N GLU A 133 -12.72 9.70 -31.09
CA GLU A 133 -13.01 8.31 -31.44
C GLU A 133 -11.75 7.45 -31.59
N ALA A 134 -10.68 7.99 -32.19
CA ALA A 134 -9.39 7.31 -32.24
C ALA A 134 -8.84 7.05 -30.82
N ALA A 135 -9.02 8.02 -29.91
CA ALA A 135 -8.68 7.85 -28.50
C ALA A 135 -9.53 6.76 -27.80
N PHE A 136 -10.84 6.68 -28.08
CA PHE A 136 -11.66 5.55 -27.61
C PHE A 136 -11.20 4.21 -28.19
N GLY A 137 -10.75 4.18 -29.44
CA GLY A 137 -10.05 3.02 -30.04
C GLY A 137 -8.82 2.59 -29.23
N LEU A 138 -7.94 3.54 -28.88
CA LEU A 138 -6.77 3.27 -28.05
C LEU A 138 -7.16 2.74 -26.66
N PHE A 139 -8.23 3.27 -26.06
CA PHE A 139 -8.74 2.78 -24.79
C PHE A 139 -9.19 1.32 -24.90
N ARG A 140 -9.92 0.95 -25.96
CA ARG A 140 -10.34 -0.44 -26.22
C ARG A 140 -9.14 -1.39 -26.30
N ILE A 141 -8.06 -0.99 -26.97
CA ILE A 141 -6.82 -1.78 -27.02
C ILE A 141 -6.16 -1.88 -25.64
N ALA A 142 -6.14 -0.79 -24.88
CA ALA A 142 -5.62 -0.81 -23.51
C ALA A 142 -6.45 -1.73 -22.59
N TYR A 143 -7.76 -1.82 -22.83
CA TYR A 143 -8.69 -2.75 -22.17
C TYR A 143 -8.39 -4.21 -22.50
N ILE A 144 -8.17 -4.53 -23.78
CA ILE A 144 -7.74 -5.88 -24.20
C ILE A 144 -6.43 -6.30 -23.53
N ARG A 145 -5.47 -5.38 -23.43
CA ARG A 145 -4.17 -5.62 -22.78
C ARG A 145 -4.21 -5.55 -21.25
N ASN A 146 -5.36 -5.24 -20.66
CA ASN A 146 -5.55 -4.99 -19.22
C ASN A 146 -4.52 -3.99 -18.62
N ASN A 147 -4.16 -2.95 -19.39
CA ASN A 147 -3.18 -1.96 -18.96
C ASN A 147 -3.86 -0.70 -18.39
N ILE A 148 -4.11 -0.73 -17.09
CA ILE A 148 -4.79 0.35 -16.33
C ILE A 148 -4.04 1.69 -16.42
N ARG A 149 -2.70 1.68 -16.51
CA ARG A 149 -1.90 2.93 -16.59
C ARG A 149 -2.11 3.65 -17.92
N SER A 150 -2.21 2.89 -19.01
CA SER A 150 -2.49 3.46 -20.33
C SER A 150 -3.92 3.98 -20.42
N MET A 151 -4.89 3.29 -19.81
CA MET A 151 -6.28 3.77 -19.71
C MET A 151 -6.36 5.15 -19.05
N ALA A 152 -5.64 5.35 -17.95
CA ALA A 152 -5.64 6.63 -17.22
C ALA A 152 -5.09 7.79 -18.08
N LYS A 153 -4.01 7.56 -18.83
CA LYS A 153 -3.42 8.56 -19.74
C LYS A 153 -4.37 8.93 -20.87
N ILE A 154 -5.00 7.92 -21.47
CA ILE A 154 -5.94 8.12 -22.58
C ILE A 154 -7.17 8.90 -22.09
N ILE A 155 -7.70 8.59 -20.90
CA ILE A 155 -8.80 9.37 -20.32
C ILE A 155 -8.40 10.83 -20.12
N SER A 156 -7.21 11.11 -19.55
CA SER A 156 -6.75 12.50 -19.40
C SER A 156 -6.60 13.22 -20.75
N GLU A 157 -6.06 12.53 -21.77
CA GLU A 157 -5.93 13.09 -23.11
C GLU A 157 -7.31 13.39 -23.73
N ILE A 158 -8.31 12.53 -23.50
CA ILE A 158 -9.68 12.77 -23.97
C ILE A 158 -10.32 13.95 -23.23
N THR A 159 -10.17 14.04 -21.91
CA THR A 159 -10.72 15.17 -21.14
C THR A 159 -10.10 16.49 -21.58
N ASP A 160 -8.79 16.52 -21.82
CA ASP A 160 -8.09 17.73 -22.29
C ASP A 160 -8.58 18.16 -23.69
N LEU A 161 -8.77 17.20 -24.60
CA LEU A 161 -9.32 17.46 -25.93
C LEU A 161 -10.78 17.97 -25.88
N MET A 162 -11.55 17.51 -24.89
CA MET A 162 -12.93 17.97 -24.68
C MET A 162 -13.01 19.37 -24.04
N GLU A 163 -12.13 19.69 -23.08
CA GLU A 163 -12.04 21.00 -22.45
C GLU A 163 -11.53 22.08 -23.41
N GLY A 164 -10.58 21.75 -24.30
CA GLY A 164 -10.12 22.68 -25.34
C GLY A 164 -11.20 23.11 -26.35
N CYS A 165 -12.32 22.38 -26.43
CA CYS A 165 -13.39 22.53 -27.42
C CYS A 165 -14.69 23.12 -26.80
N HIS A 166 -14.60 24.25 -26.10
CA HIS A 166 -15.75 24.83 -25.37
C HIS A 166 -16.91 25.38 -26.23
N ALA A 167 -16.84 25.39 -27.56
CA ALA A 167 -17.76 26.18 -28.40
C ALA A 167 -18.75 25.40 -29.29
N SER A 168 -18.92 24.08 -29.17
CA SER A 168 -19.85 23.37 -30.06
C SER A 168 -20.64 22.27 -29.35
N GLY A 169 -21.97 22.41 -29.31
CA GLY A 169 -22.92 21.41 -28.81
C GLY A 169 -22.91 20.07 -29.56
N SER A 170 -22.04 19.91 -30.57
CA SER A 170 -21.88 18.70 -31.38
C SER A 170 -21.24 17.50 -30.66
N ASN A 171 -20.75 17.67 -29.42
CA ASN A 171 -19.99 16.64 -28.70
C ASN A 171 -20.78 15.92 -27.58
N TRP A 172 -22.11 16.06 -27.52
CA TRP A 172 -22.91 15.45 -26.46
C TRP A 172 -22.82 13.91 -26.44
N CYS A 173 -22.91 13.25 -27.60
CA CYS A 173 -22.74 11.80 -27.74
C CYS A 173 -21.35 11.35 -27.22
N CYS A 174 -20.28 12.04 -27.61
CA CYS A 174 -18.92 11.73 -27.17
C CYS A 174 -18.76 11.86 -25.64
N ARG A 175 -19.43 12.85 -25.02
CA ARG A 175 -19.43 13.01 -23.55
C ARG A 175 -20.12 11.84 -22.84
N ASN A 176 -21.25 11.37 -23.36
CA ASN A 176 -21.93 10.20 -22.78
C ASN A 176 -21.08 8.94 -22.93
N LYS A 177 -20.43 8.75 -24.09
CA LYS A 177 -19.47 7.65 -24.27
C LYS A 177 -18.32 7.75 -23.25
N LEU A 178 -17.72 8.93 -23.10
CA LEU A 178 -16.63 9.14 -22.16
C LEU A 178 -17.00 8.73 -20.72
N LYS A 179 -18.20 9.09 -20.25
CA LYS A 179 -18.67 8.69 -18.91
C LYS A 179 -18.65 7.17 -18.71
N VAL A 180 -19.02 6.37 -19.73
CA VAL A 180 -18.96 4.90 -19.67
C VAL A 180 -17.50 4.41 -19.61
N TYR A 181 -16.63 4.96 -20.46
CA TYR A 181 -15.19 4.62 -20.46
C TYR A 181 -14.50 4.97 -19.12
N GLU A 182 -14.81 6.14 -18.57
CA GLU A 182 -14.35 6.57 -17.24
C GLU A 182 -14.87 5.65 -16.15
N ALA A 183 -16.16 5.28 -16.20
CA ALA A 183 -16.75 4.37 -15.23
C ALA A 183 -16.03 3.01 -15.22
N VAL A 184 -15.74 2.43 -16.39
CA VAL A 184 -15.00 1.16 -16.49
C VAL A 184 -13.59 1.28 -15.88
N TYR A 185 -12.90 2.39 -16.13
CA TYR A 185 -11.61 2.67 -15.48
C TYR A 185 -11.74 2.82 -13.96
N TYR A 186 -12.77 3.49 -13.47
CA TYR A 186 -13.01 3.66 -12.03
C TYR A 186 -13.37 2.33 -11.34
N LEU A 187 -14.10 1.44 -12.02
CA LEU A 187 -14.34 0.07 -11.55
C LEU A 187 -13.01 -0.71 -11.44
N ALA A 188 -12.13 -0.58 -12.43
CA ALA A 188 -10.80 -1.21 -12.43
C ALA A 188 -9.84 -0.64 -11.36
N THR A 189 -10.07 0.57 -10.85
CA THR A 189 -9.25 1.21 -9.80
C THR A 189 -9.87 1.20 -8.41
N ARG A 190 -11.00 0.49 -8.22
CA ARG A 190 -11.80 0.37 -6.97
C ARG A 190 -12.57 1.63 -6.54
N SER A 191 -12.70 2.62 -7.41
CA SER A 191 -13.45 3.85 -7.13
C SER A 191 -14.93 3.70 -7.48
N PHE A 192 -15.66 2.88 -6.71
CA PHE A 192 -17.07 2.58 -6.98
C PHE A 192 -18.00 3.79 -6.90
N SER A 193 -17.69 4.79 -6.08
CA SER A 193 -18.57 5.96 -5.89
C SER A 193 -18.70 6.81 -7.14
N ARG A 194 -17.56 7.18 -7.75
CA ARG A 194 -17.54 7.88 -9.04
C ARG A 194 -18.10 7.02 -10.17
N ALA A 195 -17.80 5.72 -10.17
CA ALA A 195 -18.35 4.82 -11.18
C ALA A 195 -19.89 4.78 -11.12
N ALA A 196 -20.48 4.68 -9.92
CA ALA A 196 -21.93 4.63 -9.74
C ALA A 196 -22.62 5.89 -10.27
N THR A 197 -22.11 7.08 -9.92
CA THR A 197 -22.68 8.35 -10.40
C THR A 197 -22.60 8.48 -11.92
N LEU A 198 -21.46 8.10 -12.52
CA LEU A 198 -21.29 8.19 -13.96
C LEU A 198 -22.18 7.18 -14.71
N LEU A 199 -22.33 5.97 -14.18
CA LEU A 199 -23.15 4.93 -14.81
C LEU A 199 -24.65 5.26 -14.71
N LEU A 200 -25.13 5.75 -13.57
CA LEU A 200 -26.52 6.17 -13.39
C LEU A 200 -26.92 7.26 -14.39
N ASP A 201 -26.03 8.23 -14.62
CA ASP A 201 -26.22 9.27 -15.63
C ASP A 201 -26.27 8.71 -17.07
N CYS A 202 -25.61 7.59 -17.34
CA CYS A 202 -25.46 7.05 -18.69
C CYS A 202 -26.61 6.13 -19.12
N ILE A 203 -27.33 5.52 -18.18
CA ILE A 203 -28.41 4.57 -18.50
C ILE A 203 -29.44 5.12 -19.49
N PRO A 204 -30.01 6.33 -19.33
CA PRO A 204 -31.03 6.82 -20.26
C PRO A 204 -30.49 7.15 -21.66
N THR A 205 -29.18 7.34 -21.81
CA THR A 205 -28.53 7.85 -23.03
C THR A 205 -27.43 6.93 -23.53
N PHE A 206 -27.55 5.63 -23.25
CA PHE A 206 -26.49 4.67 -23.50
C PHE A 206 -26.30 4.38 -25.00
N GLU A 207 -25.09 4.66 -25.50
CA GLU A 207 -24.70 4.49 -26.91
C GLU A 207 -23.34 3.75 -27.07
N SER A 208 -22.78 3.20 -26.00
CA SER A 208 -21.40 2.64 -25.98
C SER A 208 -21.34 1.13 -26.15
N TYR A 209 -22.09 0.58 -27.11
CA TYR A 209 -22.08 -0.85 -27.43
C TYR A 209 -20.70 -1.35 -27.92
N GLU A 210 -19.82 -0.43 -28.31
CA GLU A 210 -18.43 -0.72 -28.69
C GLU A 210 -17.59 -1.33 -27.56
N LEU A 211 -17.97 -1.13 -26.29
CA LEU A 211 -17.19 -1.57 -25.13
C LEU A 211 -17.93 -2.63 -24.30
N LEU A 212 -19.20 -2.38 -23.97
CA LEU A 212 -20.00 -3.25 -23.10
C LEU A 212 -21.42 -3.40 -23.69
N PRO A 213 -22.02 -4.59 -23.57
CA PRO A 213 -23.45 -4.73 -23.83
C PRO A 213 -24.24 -4.02 -22.73
N PHE A 214 -25.42 -3.52 -23.07
CA PHE A 214 -26.26 -2.75 -22.14
C PHE A 214 -26.58 -3.51 -20.84
N LYS A 215 -26.82 -4.83 -20.94
CA LYS A 215 -26.98 -5.73 -19.79
C LYS A 215 -25.89 -5.55 -18.72
N GLU A 216 -24.63 -5.56 -19.14
CA GLU A 216 -23.49 -5.48 -18.21
C GLU A 216 -23.35 -4.10 -17.60
N VAL A 217 -23.75 -3.06 -18.32
CA VAL A 217 -23.77 -1.69 -17.79
C VAL A 217 -24.75 -1.60 -16.64
N VAL A 218 -25.94 -2.20 -16.78
CA VAL A 218 -26.93 -2.27 -15.70
C VAL A 218 -26.41 -3.08 -14.51
N GLU A 219 -25.79 -4.24 -14.76
CA GLU A 219 -25.17 -5.06 -13.71
C GLU A 219 -24.08 -4.29 -12.94
N TYR A 220 -23.19 -3.59 -13.65
CA TYR A 220 -22.13 -2.79 -13.04
C TYR A 220 -22.67 -1.56 -12.30
N THR A 221 -23.75 -0.96 -12.79
CA THR A 221 -24.43 0.13 -12.10
C THR A 221 -24.99 -0.36 -10.77
N LEU A 222 -25.65 -1.51 -10.76
CA LEU A 222 -26.19 -2.11 -9.54
C LEU A 222 -25.07 -2.48 -8.56
N LEU A 223 -24.02 -3.14 -9.03
CA LEU A 223 -22.90 -3.53 -8.17
C LEU A 223 -22.19 -2.31 -7.56
N SER A 224 -21.92 -1.26 -8.34
CA SER A 224 -21.25 -0.04 -7.87
C SER A 224 -22.17 0.85 -7.02
N GLY A 225 -23.46 0.91 -7.37
CA GLY A 225 -24.50 1.66 -6.66
C GLY A 225 -24.74 1.11 -5.26
N ILE A 226 -24.94 -0.20 -5.11
CA ILE A 226 -25.22 -0.81 -3.80
C ILE A 226 -24.08 -0.59 -2.82
N ILE A 227 -22.82 -0.57 -3.26
CA ILE A 227 -21.69 -0.25 -2.37
C ILE A 227 -21.71 1.22 -1.96
N SER A 228 -21.88 2.11 -2.93
CA SER A 228 -21.51 3.52 -2.77
C SER A 228 -22.63 4.39 -2.21
N LEU A 229 -23.86 4.15 -2.64
CA LEU A 229 -25.00 5.02 -2.36
C LEU A 229 -25.63 4.72 -1.00
N SER A 230 -26.19 5.74 -0.37
CA SER A 230 -27.00 5.59 0.84
C SER A 230 -28.36 4.96 0.52
N ARG A 231 -29.08 4.46 1.54
CA ARG A 231 -30.39 3.81 1.34
C ARG A 231 -31.42 4.74 0.70
N SER A 232 -31.43 6.02 1.05
CA SER A 232 -32.32 7.03 0.46
C SER A 232 -31.97 7.31 -1.01
N GLU A 233 -30.70 7.35 -1.35
CA GLU A 233 -30.26 7.53 -2.75
C GLU A 233 -30.52 6.28 -3.58
N LEU A 234 -30.42 5.08 -3.00
CA LEU A 234 -30.80 3.85 -3.69
C LEU A 234 -32.29 3.87 -4.03
N ASP A 235 -33.14 4.32 -3.11
CA ASP A 235 -34.58 4.43 -3.37
C ASP A 235 -34.86 5.35 -4.56
N THR A 236 -34.32 6.57 -4.54
CA THR A 236 -34.56 7.56 -5.59
C THR A 236 -33.90 7.21 -6.93
N GLN A 237 -32.73 6.58 -6.94
CA GLN A 237 -31.99 6.31 -8.17
C GLN A 237 -32.33 4.95 -8.79
N PHE A 238 -32.74 3.96 -7.99
CA PHE A 238 -33.03 2.61 -8.47
C PHE A 238 -34.53 2.30 -8.54
N ASN A 239 -35.32 2.64 -7.52
CA ASN A 239 -36.74 2.30 -7.51
C ASN A 239 -37.55 3.28 -8.38
N ASP A 240 -37.22 4.57 -8.38
CA ASP A 240 -37.93 5.56 -9.22
C ASP A 240 -37.50 5.48 -10.70
N ASN A 241 -36.35 4.89 -11.00
CA ASN A 241 -35.84 4.77 -12.36
C ASN A 241 -36.44 3.56 -13.09
N GLY A 242 -37.57 3.79 -13.77
CA GLY A 242 -38.31 2.73 -14.46
C GLY A 242 -37.51 1.95 -15.50
N LEU A 243 -36.54 2.58 -16.20
CA LEU A 243 -35.72 1.90 -17.22
C LEU A 243 -34.77 0.87 -16.61
N LEU A 244 -34.11 1.24 -15.51
CA LEU A 244 -33.24 0.32 -14.78
C LEU A 244 -34.06 -0.84 -14.18
N GLN A 245 -35.23 -0.55 -13.64
CA GLN A 245 -36.07 -1.60 -13.05
C GLN A 245 -36.60 -2.59 -14.11
N GLN A 246 -37.00 -2.11 -15.29
CA GLN A 246 -37.46 -2.95 -16.41
C GLN A 246 -36.34 -3.86 -16.94
N THR A 247 -35.13 -3.33 -17.08
CA THR A 247 -33.98 -4.08 -17.60
C THR A 247 -33.53 -5.15 -16.60
N LEU A 248 -33.51 -4.82 -15.31
CA LEU A 248 -33.24 -5.78 -14.24
C LEU A 248 -34.27 -6.92 -14.20
N LEU A 249 -35.55 -6.64 -14.46
CA LEU A 249 -36.60 -7.67 -14.56
C LEU A 249 -36.38 -8.60 -15.74
N THR A 250 -35.97 -8.07 -16.88
CA THR A 250 -35.96 -8.81 -18.15
C THR A 250 -34.64 -9.57 -18.35
N GLU A 251 -33.50 -8.93 -18.07
CA GLU A 251 -32.17 -9.43 -18.47
C GLU A 251 -31.37 -10.05 -17.33
N ALA A 252 -31.65 -9.66 -16.07
CA ALA A 252 -30.78 -9.94 -14.91
C ALA A 252 -31.57 -10.16 -13.60
N PRO A 253 -32.48 -11.16 -13.52
CA PRO A 253 -33.36 -11.35 -12.37
C PRO A 253 -32.61 -11.65 -11.05
N LYS A 254 -31.50 -12.39 -11.09
CA LYS A 254 -30.71 -12.68 -9.88
C LYS A 254 -30.04 -11.44 -9.27
N TYR A 255 -29.62 -10.48 -10.10
CA TYR A 255 -29.07 -9.21 -9.60
C TYR A 255 -30.16 -8.36 -8.94
N ARG A 256 -31.40 -8.45 -9.44
CA ARG A 256 -32.57 -7.84 -8.82
C ARG A 256 -32.88 -8.48 -7.47
N GLU A 257 -32.91 -9.81 -7.37
CA GLU A 257 -33.08 -10.53 -6.10
C GLU A 257 -32.01 -10.15 -5.09
N PHE A 258 -30.74 -10.04 -5.52
CA PHE A 258 -29.65 -9.55 -4.69
C PHE A 258 -29.91 -8.13 -4.16
N PHE A 259 -30.35 -7.20 -5.02
CA PHE A 259 -30.68 -5.83 -4.60
C PHE A 259 -31.82 -5.78 -3.58
N TYR A 260 -32.95 -6.45 -3.86
CA TYR A 260 -34.12 -6.42 -2.98
C TYR A 260 -33.86 -7.18 -1.67
N SER A 261 -33.12 -8.29 -1.68
CA SER A 261 -32.74 -8.98 -0.44
C SER A 261 -31.98 -8.07 0.53
N PHE A 262 -31.14 -7.17 0.02
CA PHE A 262 -30.46 -6.15 0.82
C PHE A 262 -31.39 -4.99 1.22
N TYR A 263 -32.16 -4.45 0.28
CA TYR A 263 -33.03 -3.29 0.50
C TYR A 263 -34.17 -3.61 1.49
N ASP A 264 -34.81 -4.76 1.35
CA ASP A 264 -35.92 -5.24 2.19
C ASP A 264 -35.43 -5.83 3.53
N CYS A 265 -34.11 -5.92 3.73
CA CYS A 265 -33.46 -6.43 4.95
C CYS A 265 -33.64 -7.95 5.17
N HIS A 266 -33.77 -8.75 4.10
CA HIS A 266 -33.77 -10.21 4.15
C HIS A 266 -32.32 -10.75 4.15
N TYR A 267 -31.66 -10.67 5.30
CA TYR A 267 -30.21 -10.90 5.41
C TYR A 267 -29.74 -12.33 5.10
N LYS A 268 -30.57 -13.34 5.38
CA LYS A 268 -30.26 -14.74 5.07
C LYS A 268 -30.16 -14.97 3.56
N GLU A 269 -31.18 -14.57 2.81
CA GLU A 269 -31.21 -14.66 1.35
C GLU A 269 -30.11 -13.78 0.73
N PHE A 270 -29.83 -12.63 1.32
CA PHE A 270 -28.74 -11.77 0.91
C PHE A 270 -27.37 -12.47 0.98
N PHE A 271 -27.09 -13.30 1.99
CA PHE A 271 -25.82 -14.05 2.06
C PHE A 271 -25.73 -15.16 1.01
N GLU A 272 -26.84 -15.83 0.71
CA GLU A 272 -26.92 -16.82 -0.37
C GLU A 272 -26.67 -16.16 -1.73
N ASN A 273 -27.32 -15.02 -1.99
CA ASN A 273 -27.13 -14.23 -3.20
C ASN A 273 -25.72 -13.62 -3.29
N LEU A 274 -25.14 -13.18 -2.16
CA LEU A 274 -23.79 -12.65 -2.11
C LEU A 274 -22.74 -13.71 -2.47
N ALA A 275 -22.94 -14.97 -2.06
CA ALA A 275 -22.06 -16.07 -2.45
C ALA A 275 -22.12 -16.33 -3.96
N TRP A 276 -23.30 -16.23 -4.57
CA TRP A 276 -23.44 -16.31 -6.02
C TRP A 276 -22.75 -15.13 -6.74
N ILE A 277 -22.92 -13.90 -6.25
CA ILE A 277 -22.23 -12.71 -6.79
C ILE A 277 -20.71 -12.84 -6.66
N GLU A 278 -20.19 -13.39 -5.56
CA GLU A 278 -18.75 -13.63 -5.38
C GLU A 278 -18.19 -14.50 -6.51
N HIS A 279 -18.91 -15.55 -6.88
CA HIS A 279 -18.55 -16.42 -7.99
C HIS A 279 -18.54 -15.67 -9.34
N GLU A 280 -19.58 -14.89 -9.64
CA GLU A 280 -19.65 -14.07 -10.87
C GLU A 280 -18.54 -13.01 -10.93
N LEU A 281 -18.21 -12.37 -9.80
CA LEU A 281 -17.13 -11.37 -9.75
C LEU A 281 -15.75 -12.01 -9.93
N LYS A 282 -15.56 -13.26 -9.48
CA LYS A 282 -14.32 -14.02 -9.71
C LYS A 282 -14.12 -14.36 -11.18
N ILE A 283 -15.21 -14.59 -11.91
CA ILE A 283 -15.21 -14.89 -13.35
C ILE A 283 -14.94 -13.64 -14.19
N ASN A 284 -15.37 -12.46 -13.71
CA ASN A 284 -15.24 -11.22 -14.48
C ASN A 284 -13.79 -10.66 -14.47
N PRO A 285 -13.18 -10.37 -15.63
CA PRO A 285 -11.79 -9.89 -15.72
C PRO A 285 -11.54 -8.60 -14.92
N LEU A 286 -12.51 -7.68 -14.93
CA LEU A 286 -12.41 -6.39 -14.25
C LEU A 286 -12.44 -6.54 -12.72
N PHE A 287 -13.30 -7.42 -12.21
CA PHE A 287 -13.54 -7.57 -10.78
C PHE A 287 -12.72 -8.67 -10.12
N HIS A 288 -12.07 -9.54 -10.89
CA HIS A 288 -11.29 -10.66 -10.35
C HIS A 288 -10.20 -10.22 -9.35
N PHE A 289 -9.54 -9.08 -9.57
CA PHE A 289 -8.55 -8.60 -8.62
C PHE A 289 -9.17 -7.97 -7.36
N HIS A 290 -10.48 -7.75 -7.35
CA HIS A 290 -11.20 -6.90 -6.40
C HIS A 290 -12.42 -7.56 -5.74
N TYR A 291 -12.81 -8.80 -6.11
CA TYR A 291 -13.99 -9.48 -5.56
C TYR A 291 -13.94 -9.60 -4.03
N ARG A 292 -12.76 -9.92 -3.45
CA ARG A 292 -12.59 -9.98 -1.99
C ARG A 292 -12.88 -8.67 -1.29
N TYR A 293 -12.52 -7.56 -1.94
CA TYR A 293 -12.82 -6.23 -1.43
C TYR A 293 -14.33 -5.98 -1.49
N TYR A 294 -14.96 -6.29 -2.63
CA TYR A 294 -16.40 -6.13 -2.84
C TYR A 294 -17.21 -6.88 -1.77
N VAL A 295 -16.97 -8.17 -1.59
CA VAL A 295 -17.67 -9.02 -0.61
C VAL A 295 -17.48 -8.49 0.81
N ARG A 296 -16.26 -8.07 1.17
CA ARG A 296 -15.97 -7.55 2.50
C ARG A 296 -16.70 -6.24 2.80
N GLU A 297 -16.74 -5.30 1.85
CA GLU A 297 -17.48 -4.04 2.04
C GLU A 297 -19.00 -4.28 2.06
N MET A 298 -19.51 -5.23 1.27
CA MET A 298 -20.93 -5.60 1.29
C MET A 298 -21.37 -6.22 2.62
N ARG A 299 -20.56 -7.13 3.19
CA ARG A 299 -20.80 -7.66 4.54
C ARG A 299 -20.82 -6.56 5.58
N LEU A 300 -19.85 -5.64 5.51
CA LEU A 300 -19.80 -4.49 6.42
C LEU A 300 -21.06 -3.62 6.32
N LYS A 301 -21.55 -3.37 5.10
CA LYS A 301 -22.75 -2.55 4.89
C LYS A 301 -23.99 -3.22 5.46
N ALA A 302 -24.16 -4.52 5.25
CA ALA A 302 -25.26 -5.30 5.82
C ALA A 302 -25.22 -5.32 7.36
N TYR A 303 -24.04 -5.52 7.95
CA TYR A 303 -23.87 -5.45 9.41
C TYR A 303 -24.15 -4.05 9.95
N SER A 304 -23.67 -3.00 9.28
CA SER A 304 -23.93 -1.62 9.67
C SER A 304 -25.42 -1.28 9.62
N GLN A 305 -26.13 -1.73 8.58
CA GLN A 305 -27.56 -1.48 8.42
C GLN A 305 -28.38 -2.15 9.53
N LEU A 306 -28.09 -3.41 9.87
CA LEU A 306 -28.76 -4.07 10.99
C LEU A 306 -28.43 -3.38 12.32
N LEU A 307 -27.16 -3.11 12.59
CA LEU A 307 -26.72 -2.50 13.85
C LEU A 307 -27.25 -1.09 14.05
N GLN A 308 -27.49 -0.32 12.98
CA GLN A 308 -28.05 1.03 13.08
C GLN A 308 -29.46 1.07 13.69
N ALA A 309 -30.25 0.00 13.51
CA ALA A 309 -31.60 -0.10 14.06
C ALA A 309 -31.62 -0.45 15.56
N TYR A 310 -30.51 -0.97 16.12
CA TYR A 310 -30.48 -1.50 17.48
C TYR A 310 -29.39 -0.84 18.34
N ARG A 311 -29.77 -0.43 19.56
CA ARG A 311 -28.82 0.00 20.60
C ARG A 311 -27.98 -1.16 21.12
N THR A 312 -28.62 -2.31 21.33
CA THR A 312 -28.01 -3.55 21.81
C THR A 312 -28.65 -4.74 21.12
N ILE A 313 -27.86 -5.70 20.64
CA ILE A 313 -28.38 -6.90 19.98
C ILE A 313 -27.70 -8.18 20.51
N ASN A 314 -28.55 -9.20 20.72
CA ASN A 314 -28.27 -10.64 20.72
C ASN A 314 -27.21 -11.09 19.72
N LEU A 315 -26.02 -11.59 20.10
CA LEU A 315 -25.14 -12.30 19.14
C LEU A 315 -25.91 -13.45 18.45
N ASN A 316 -26.66 -14.23 19.23
CA ASN A 316 -27.50 -15.32 18.73
C ASN A 316 -28.56 -14.84 17.75
N ARG A 317 -29.20 -13.70 18.05
CA ARG A 317 -30.24 -13.13 17.19
C ARG A 317 -29.63 -12.68 15.87
N MET A 318 -28.50 -11.97 15.92
CA MET A 318 -27.80 -11.56 14.71
C MET A 318 -27.38 -12.77 13.88
N ALA A 319 -26.86 -13.82 14.51
CA ALA A 319 -26.51 -15.07 13.84
C ALA A 319 -27.71 -15.72 13.13
N THR A 320 -28.89 -15.76 13.78
CA THR A 320 -30.12 -16.29 13.17
C THR A 320 -30.65 -15.46 12.00
N GLU A 321 -30.56 -14.13 12.06
CA GLU A 321 -31.02 -13.23 10.98
C GLU A 321 -30.16 -13.39 9.72
N PHE A 322 -28.85 -13.59 9.88
CA PHE A 322 -27.90 -13.83 8.78
C PHE A 322 -27.81 -15.31 8.37
N GLY A 323 -28.42 -16.24 9.13
CA GLY A 323 -28.36 -17.68 8.85
C GLY A 323 -26.98 -18.32 9.08
N VAL A 324 -26.17 -17.77 9.98
CA VAL A 324 -24.79 -18.21 10.25
C VAL A 324 -24.59 -18.56 11.73
N THR A 325 -23.41 -19.07 12.09
CA THR A 325 -23.08 -19.41 13.48
C THR A 325 -22.68 -18.18 14.30
N GLU A 326 -22.90 -18.25 15.62
CA GLU A 326 -22.48 -17.20 16.57
C GLU A 326 -20.97 -16.90 16.47
N GLU A 327 -20.15 -17.95 16.38
CA GLU A 327 -18.69 -17.84 16.28
C GLU A 327 -18.25 -17.11 15.01
N PHE A 328 -18.95 -17.34 13.89
CA PHE A 328 -18.63 -16.68 12.63
C PHE A 328 -18.87 -15.16 12.71
N ILE A 329 -20.03 -14.76 13.25
CA ILE A 329 -20.38 -13.34 13.45
C ILE A 329 -19.42 -12.68 14.43
N GLU A 330 -19.07 -13.34 15.54
CA GLU A 330 -18.11 -12.82 16.52
C GLU A 330 -16.76 -12.51 15.84
N GLN A 331 -16.21 -13.46 15.07
CA GLN A 331 -14.93 -13.28 14.38
C GLN A 331 -14.97 -12.19 13.32
N GLU A 332 -16.03 -12.12 12.52
CA GLU A 332 -16.14 -11.10 11.47
C GLU A 332 -16.29 -9.69 12.05
N ILE A 333 -17.21 -9.50 13.00
CA ILE A 333 -17.42 -8.19 13.62
C ILE A 333 -16.17 -7.77 14.40
N ALA A 334 -15.50 -8.67 15.11
CA ALA A 334 -14.24 -8.36 15.78
C ALA A 334 -13.16 -7.83 14.82
N ARG A 335 -13.03 -8.44 13.62
CA ARG A 335 -12.10 -7.94 12.58
C ARG A 335 -12.48 -6.54 12.09
N PHE A 336 -13.77 -6.27 11.92
CA PHE A 336 -14.25 -4.95 11.48
C PHE A 336 -14.11 -3.86 12.55
N ILE A 337 -14.31 -4.19 13.82
CA ILE A 337 -14.06 -3.31 14.96
C ILE A 337 -12.56 -3.00 15.07
N ALA A 338 -11.69 -4.01 14.97
CA ALA A 338 -10.24 -3.83 15.04
C ALA A 338 -9.72 -2.93 13.90
N ASN A 339 -10.31 -3.04 12.70
CA ASN A 339 -10.02 -2.15 11.58
C ASN A 339 -10.64 -0.74 11.72
N GLY A 340 -11.47 -0.52 12.74
CA GLY A 340 -12.13 0.76 13.02
C GLY A 340 -13.19 1.16 12.01
N LYS A 341 -13.76 0.21 11.25
CA LYS A 341 -14.83 0.49 10.27
C LYS A 341 -16.24 0.31 10.84
N LEU A 342 -16.40 -0.52 11.87
CA LEU A 342 -17.66 -0.66 12.61
C LEU A 342 -17.49 -0.06 14.02
N HIS A 343 -18.40 0.82 14.41
CA HIS A 343 -18.41 1.49 15.71
C HIS A 343 -19.29 0.76 16.71
N CYS A 344 -18.93 -0.49 17.03
CA CYS A 344 -19.60 -1.31 18.02
C CYS A 344 -18.59 -1.94 18.98
N LYS A 345 -19.08 -2.38 20.14
CA LYS A 345 -18.33 -3.13 21.15
C LYS A 345 -19.02 -4.47 21.37
N ILE A 346 -18.23 -5.54 21.43
CA ILE A 346 -18.73 -6.88 21.72
C ILE A 346 -18.49 -7.16 23.20
N ASP A 347 -19.55 -7.47 23.93
CA ASP A 347 -19.48 -8.06 25.25
C ASP A 347 -19.63 -9.58 25.12
N LYS A 348 -18.51 -10.29 25.24
CA LYS A 348 -18.46 -11.74 25.09
C LYS A 348 -19.16 -12.48 26.24
N VAL A 349 -19.12 -11.93 27.45
CA VAL A 349 -19.72 -12.58 28.63
C VAL A 349 -21.24 -12.49 28.55
N ALA A 350 -21.75 -11.31 28.18
CA ALA A 350 -23.18 -11.10 28.01
C ALA A 350 -23.72 -11.62 26.67
N LYS A 351 -22.85 -12.03 25.73
CA LYS A 351 -23.19 -12.34 24.33
C LYS A 351 -23.96 -11.22 23.63
N MET A 352 -23.56 -9.97 23.90
CA MET A 352 -24.21 -8.76 23.40
C MET A 352 -23.30 -7.95 22.50
N ILE A 353 -23.86 -7.33 21.47
CA ILE A 353 -23.20 -6.28 20.71
C ILE A 353 -23.83 -4.95 21.09
N VAL A 354 -23.03 -4.01 21.56
CA VAL A 354 -23.43 -2.66 21.95
C VAL A 354 -22.94 -1.68 20.89
N THR A 355 -23.84 -0.92 20.29
CA THR A 355 -23.46 0.10 19.31
C THR A 355 -22.97 1.36 20.03
N VAL A 356 -21.81 1.88 19.63
CA VAL A 356 -21.19 3.04 20.30
C VAL A 356 -22.02 4.30 20.08
N SER A 357 -22.75 4.39 18.96
CA SER A 357 -23.71 5.48 18.72
C SER A 357 -24.82 5.61 19.76
N ALA A 358 -25.02 4.57 20.59
CA ALA A 358 -25.97 4.62 21.69
C ALA A 358 -25.31 4.54 23.07
N ALA A 359 -23.98 4.39 23.14
CA ALA A 359 -23.25 4.31 24.41
C ALA A 359 -23.04 5.69 25.06
N SER A 360 -22.90 6.75 24.26
CA SER A 360 -22.85 8.15 24.72
C SER A 360 -24.25 8.80 24.82
N CYS A 361 -25.30 8.13 24.36
CA CYS A 361 -26.68 8.60 24.49
C CYS A 361 -27.30 8.13 25.81
N ASN A 362 -27.59 9.09 26.70
CA ASN A 362 -28.46 8.90 27.86
C ASN A 362 -29.77 8.18 27.45
N ARG A 363 -30.27 7.30 28.31
CA ARG A 363 -31.50 6.51 28.06
C ARG A 363 -32.64 7.45 27.63
N GLY A 364 -33.26 7.18 26.47
CA GLY A 364 -34.56 7.75 26.10
C GLY A 364 -34.59 8.91 25.11
N LYS A 365 -33.48 9.30 24.47
CA LYS A 365 -33.50 10.25 23.34
C LYS A 365 -32.96 9.60 22.06
N ALA A 366 -33.59 9.92 20.93
CA ALA A 366 -33.12 9.56 19.59
C ALA A 366 -31.65 9.99 19.41
N PRO A 367 -30.86 9.31 18.54
CA PRO A 367 -29.46 9.66 18.33
C PRO A 367 -29.37 11.09 17.78
N ASP A 368 -28.98 12.03 18.65
CA ASP A 368 -28.76 13.43 18.31
C ASP A 368 -27.47 13.58 17.47
N ALA A 369 -27.43 14.63 16.65
CA ALA A 369 -26.31 15.07 15.81
C ALA A 369 -24.92 15.20 16.52
N SER A 370 -24.86 15.02 17.84
CA SER A 370 -23.61 14.99 18.63
C SER A 370 -22.81 13.71 18.45
N CYS A 371 -23.44 12.56 18.19
CA CYS A 371 -22.72 11.30 17.95
C CYS A 371 -21.91 11.38 16.63
N ASP A 372 -22.47 12.05 15.63
CA ASP A 372 -21.78 12.29 14.37
C ASP A 372 -20.57 13.22 14.57
N GLN A 373 -20.65 14.18 15.50
CA GLN A 373 -19.52 15.07 15.82
C GLN A 373 -18.33 14.31 16.43
N GLU A 374 -18.56 13.36 17.35
CA GLU A 374 -17.46 12.55 17.91
C GLU A 374 -16.78 11.70 16.84
N LEU A 375 -17.58 11.09 15.95
CA LEU A 375 -17.05 10.29 14.85
C LEU A 375 -16.29 11.14 13.83
N VAL A 376 -16.86 12.28 13.46
CA VAL A 376 -16.22 13.27 12.58
C VAL A 376 -14.93 13.78 13.20
N TYR A 377 -14.92 14.09 14.51
CA TYR A 377 -13.74 14.55 15.24
C TYR A 377 -12.62 13.50 15.24
N GLN A 378 -12.93 12.23 15.56
CA GLN A 378 -11.93 11.15 15.50
C GLN A 378 -11.38 10.94 14.09
N ASN A 379 -12.25 11.02 13.07
CA ASN A 379 -11.83 10.93 11.67
C ASN A 379 -10.95 12.10 11.24
N ILE A 380 -11.26 13.32 11.70
CA ILE A 380 -10.46 14.52 11.47
C ILE A 380 -9.08 14.36 12.11
N ILE A 381 -8.99 13.90 13.36
CA ILE A 381 -7.68 13.66 14.02
C ILE A 381 -6.87 12.64 13.23
N LYS A 382 -7.46 11.47 12.91
CA LYS A 382 -6.73 10.41 12.19
C LYS A 382 -6.23 10.88 10.81
N ARG A 383 -7.08 11.58 10.06
CA ARG A 383 -6.70 12.15 8.74
C ARG A 383 -5.68 13.28 8.90
N GLY A 384 -5.83 14.11 9.92
CA GLY A 384 -4.93 15.20 10.29
C GLY A 384 -3.53 14.68 10.61
N ASP A 385 -3.41 13.67 11.48
CA ASP A 385 -2.14 13.04 11.84
C ASP A 385 -1.47 12.39 10.62
N ALA A 386 -2.25 11.70 9.78
CA ALA A 386 -1.73 11.12 8.54
C ALA A 386 -1.19 12.19 7.57
N LEU A 387 -1.90 13.31 7.44
CA LEU A 387 -1.47 14.45 6.62
C LEU A 387 -0.23 15.12 7.22
N LEU A 388 -0.21 15.39 8.53
CA LEU A 388 0.93 15.97 9.24
C LEU A 388 2.17 15.10 9.11
N ASN A 389 2.03 13.79 9.20
CA ASN A 389 3.14 12.85 9.00
C ASN A 389 3.66 12.88 7.55
N ARG A 390 2.76 12.96 6.56
CA ARG A 390 3.16 13.14 5.15
C ARG A 390 3.83 14.49 4.92
N LEU A 391 3.30 15.56 5.49
CA LEU A 391 3.88 16.91 5.40
C LEU A 391 5.25 16.97 6.08
N LYS A 392 5.39 16.39 7.28
CA LYS A 392 6.68 16.26 7.96
C LYS A 392 7.68 15.54 7.07
N LYS A 393 7.28 14.43 6.44
CA LYS A 393 8.13 13.69 5.50
C LYS A 393 8.50 14.53 4.27
N LEU A 394 7.55 15.28 3.70
CA LEU A 394 7.79 16.14 2.54
C LEU A 394 8.69 17.34 2.87
N VAL A 395 8.51 17.98 4.03
CA VAL A 395 9.35 19.09 4.51
C VAL A 395 10.78 18.59 4.74
N LEU A 396 10.94 17.40 5.33
CA LEU A 396 12.26 16.76 5.46
C LEU A 396 12.91 16.47 4.10
N THR A 397 12.14 16.21 3.04
CA THR A 397 12.68 16.03 1.68
C THR A 397 12.95 17.32 0.91
N LYS A 398 12.22 18.42 1.18
CA LYS A 398 12.33 19.70 0.46
C LYS A 398 13.46 20.59 0.97
N TYR A 399 13.91 20.38 2.21
CA TYR A 399 15.13 20.93 2.76
C TYR A 399 16.17 19.82 2.88
N PRO A 400 16.85 19.42 1.77
CA PRO A 400 18.05 18.63 1.92
C PRO A 400 19.03 19.49 2.74
N ARG A 401 19.34 19.08 3.97
CA ARG A 401 20.48 19.62 4.69
C ARG A 401 21.68 19.40 3.78
N SER A 402 22.24 20.51 3.29
CA SER A 402 23.28 20.58 2.27
C SER A 402 24.27 19.42 2.34
N ILE A 403 24.22 18.53 1.35
CA ILE A 403 25.32 17.61 1.07
C ILE A 403 26.38 18.46 0.35
N TYR A 404 27.32 19.00 1.12
CA TYR A 404 28.55 19.52 0.55
C TYR A 404 29.34 18.35 -0.06
N LYS A 405 29.14 18.10 -1.36
CA LYS A 405 30.14 17.43 -2.20
C LYS A 405 31.28 18.42 -2.43
N GLY A 406 32.13 18.56 -1.43
CA GLY A 406 33.35 19.34 -1.48
C GLY A 406 34.49 18.53 -0.87
N THR A 407 35.49 18.24 -1.67
CA THR A 407 36.79 17.62 -1.32
C THR A 407 37.64 18.58 -0.48
N LYS A 408 37.12 19.02 0.67
CA LYS A 408 37.91 19.68 1.72
C LYS A 408 37.82 18.80 2.97
N GLU A 409 38.97 18.41 3.50
CA GLU A 409 39.03 17.66 4.77
C GLU A 409 38.26 18.43 5.85
N VAL A 410 37.26 17.77 6.43
CA VAL A 410 36.45 18.37 7.48
C VAL A 410 37.23 18.25 8.79
N LYS A 411 37.73 19.38 9.29
CA LYS A 411 38.46 19.44 10.56
C LYS A 411 37.54 19.00 11.71
N GLN A 412 37.93 17.95 12.43
CA GLN A 412 37.21 17.49 13.62
C GLN A 412 37.44 18.44 14.79
N HIS A 413 36.41 18.64 15.62
CA HIS A 413 36.51 19.46 16.84
C HIS A 413 37.21 18.72 17.98
N PHE A 414 37.10 17.40 17.98
CA PHE A 414 37.66 16.54 19.02
C PHE A 414 38.95 15.89 18.53
N ASN A 415 39.94 15.74 19.41
CA ASN A 415 41.18 15.02 19.13
C ASN A 415 40.98 13.50 19.26
N TYR A 416 40.10 13.08 20.17
CA TYR A 416 39.75 11.68 20.39
C TYR A 416 38.24 11.49 20.55
N LEU A 417 37.74 10.37 20.03
CA LEU A 417 36.40 9.85 20.28
C LEU A 417 36.51 8.66 21.23
N LEU A 418 35.85 8.75 22.38
CA LEU A 418 35.84 7.73 23.42
C LEU A 418 34.57 6.87 23.25
N VAL A 419 34.70 5.75 22.53
CA VAL A 419 33.57 4.87 22.17
C VAL A 419 33.31 3.89 23.31
N LEU A 420 32.10 3.86 23.85
CA LEU A 420 31.73 3.03 25.00
C LEU A 420 30.37 2.36 24.81
N ASP A 421 30.18 1.19 25.45
CA ASP A 421 28.93 0.42 25.44
C ASP A 421 28.86 -0.43 26.72
N PHE A 422 27.85 -0.27 27.56
CA PHE A 422 27.77 -1.02 28.82
C PHE A 422 26.92 -2.27 28.69
N GLU A 423 27.43 -3.38 29.22
CA GLU A 423 26.59 -4.55 29.48
C GLU A 423 26.21 -4.60 30.96
N CYS A 424 24.95 -4.99 31.21
CA CYS A 424 24.34 -4.90 32.52
C CYS A 424 23.55 -6.15 32.87
N THR A 425 23.34 -6.39 34.17
CA THR A 425 22.47 -7.46 34.66
C THR A 425 21.09 -7.35 34.02
N CYS A 426 20.51 -8.46 33.56
CA CYS A 426 19.18 -8.46 32.95
C CYS A 426 18.43 -9.77 33.21
N LYS A 427 17.11 -9.78 33.02
CA LYS A 427 16.23 -10.95 33.17
C LYS A 427 15.26 -11.03 31.98
N LYS A 428 14.86 -12.25 31.63
CA LYS A 428 13.92 -12.48 30.52
C LYS A 428 12.50 -12.06 30.92
N TYR A 429 11.86 -11.21 30.12
CA TYR A 429 10.46 -10.75 30.27
C TYR A 429 10.14 -9.87 31.49
N GLU A 430 11.13 -9.56 32.33
CA GLU A 430 10.97 -8.74 33.53
C GLU A 430 12.13 -7.74 33.63
N LYS A 431 11.85 -6.56 34.20
CA LYS A 431 12.89 -5.57 34.48
C LYS A 431 13.55 -5.90 35.83
N ILE A 432 14.87 -5.98 35.84
CA ILE A 432 15.64 -6.10 37.08
C ILE A 432 15.86 -4.69 37.66
N GLU A 433 15.53 -4.49 38.94
CA GLU A 433 15.69 -3.22 39.63
C GLU A 433 16.35 -3.45 41.00
N PRO A 434 17.53 -2.87 41.28
CA PRO A 434 18.34 -2.06 40.37
C PRO A 434 19.01 -2.92 39.28
N GLN A 435 19.24 -2.32 38.12
CA GLN A 435 20.13 -2.88 37.12
C GLN A 435 21.56 -2.47 37.46
N GLU A 436 22.53 -3.37 37.27
CA GLU A 436 23.94 -3.12 37.58
C GLU A 436 24.85 -3.34 36.36
N ILE A 437 25.87 -2.49 36.19
CA ILE A 437 26.88 -2.63 35.11
C ILE A 437 27.80 -3.80 35.43
N ILE A 438 28.03 -4.69 34.45
CA ILE A 438 28.86 -5.89 34.58
C ILE A 438 30.02 -5.95 33.58
N GLU A 439 30.01 -5.13 32.53
CA GLU A 439 31.13 -4.94 31.59
C GLU A 439 31.31 -3.45 31.28
N PHE A 440 32.55 -2.97 31.33
CA PHE A 440 32.91 -1.57 31.06
C PHE A 440 34.02 -1.49 30.01
N PRO A 441 33.68 -1.49 28.71
CA PRO A 441 34.60 -1.23 27.62
C PRO A 441 34.56 0.23 27.15
N CYS A 442 35.72 0.80 26.86
CA CYS A 442 35.89 2.10 26.21
C CYS A 442 37.12 2.10 25.31
N ALA A 443 36.96 2.43 24.04
CA ALA A 443 38.06 2.59 23.08
C ALA A 443 38.27 4.05 22.71
N ALA A 444 39.52 4.54 22.80
CA ALA A 444 39.90 5.86 22.36
C ALA A 444 40.35 5.84 20.89
N VAL A 445 39.57 6.48 20.01
CA VAL A 445 39.86 6.60 18.58
C VAL A 445 40.43 7.98 18.28
N CYS A 446 41.61 8.04 17.67
CA CYS A 446 42.19 9.32 17.25
C CYS A 446 41.49 9.86 16.00
N THR A 447 41.04 11.10 16.01
CA THR A 447 40.35 11.72 14.86
C THR A 447 41.29 12.14 13.72
N LYS A 448 42.61 12.04 13.93
CA LYS A 448 43.62 12.26 12.88
C LYS A 448 43.96 10.98 12.13
N SER A 449 44.19 9.88 12.85
CA SER A 449 44.57 8.58 12.24
C SER A 449 43.39 7.63 12.04
N TRP A 450 42.26 7.89 12.68
CA TRP A 450 41.06 7.03 12.76
C TRP A 450 41.33 5.62 13.29
N LYS A 451 42.45 5.42 14.00
CA LYS A 451 42.80 4.16 14.66
C LYS A 451 42.52 4.24 16.16
N ILE A 452 42.29 3.07 16.75
CA ILE A 452 42.22 2.89 18.21
C ILE A 452 43.63 3.11 18.76
N VAL A 453 43.76 4.03 19.72
CA VAL A 453 45.04 4.37 20.36
C VAL A 453 45.16 3.67 21.71
N ASN A 454 44.07 3.61 22.48
CA ASN A 454 44.02 2.93 23.76
C ASN A 454 42.65 2.28 23.95
N VAL A 455 42.60 1.22 24.77
CA VAL A 455 41.38 0.53 25.16
C VAL A 455 41.40 0.35 26.67
N PHE A 456 40.28 0.68 27.30
CA PHE A 456 39.96 0.29 28.68
C PHE A 456 38.88 -0.78 28.61
N HIS A 457 39.06 -1.89 29.31
CA HIS A 457 38.07 -2.97 29.37
C HIS A 457 38.19 -3.69 30.71
N GLU A 458 37.12 -3.67 31.49
CA GLU A 458 37.03 -4.31 32.79
C GLU A 458 35.68 -4.99 32.95
N TYR A 459 35.66 -6.15 33.60
CA TYR A 459 34.43 -6.78 34.09
C TYR A 459 34.17 -6.33 35.53
N ILE A 460 32.90 -6.20 35.91
CA ILE A 460 32.49 -5.66 37.19
C ILE A 460 31.68 -6.72 37.96
N LYS A 461 31.97 -6.88 39.25
CA LYS A 461 31.16 -7.69 40.15
C LYS A 461 29.93 -6.89 40.63
N PRO A 462 28.69 -7.30 40.30
CA PRO A 462 27.49 -6.65 40.82
C PRO A 462 27.35 -6.87 42.33
N LYS A 463 26.87 -5.86 43.07
CA LYS A 463 26.69 -5.88 44.53
C LYS A 463 25.30 -6.39 44.93
N VAL A 464 24.25 -5.97 44.21
CA VAL A 464 22.85 -6.27 44.56
C VAL A 464 22.41 -7.61 43.96
N HIS A 465 22.81 -7.87 42.71
CA HIS A 465 22.53 -9.10 41.98
C HIS A 465 23.82 -9.81 41.57
N PRO A 466 24.61 -10.34 42.54
CA PRO A 466 25.91 -10.96 42.28
C PRO A 466 25.84 -12.19 41.37
N GLN A 467 24.69 -12.88 41.33
CA GLN A 467 24.47 -14.05 40.48
C GLN A 467 23.77 -13.63 39.18
N LEU A 468 24.45 -13.82 38.05
CA LEU A 468 23.93 -13.50 36.72
C LEU A 468 22.81 -14.47 36.35
N THR A 469 21.74 -13.95 35.74
CA THR A 469 20.66 -14.81 35.26
C THR A 469 21.09 -15.61 34.03
N PRO A 470 20.49 -16.79 33.77
CA PRO A 470 20.78 -17.56 32.55
C PRO A 470 20.57 -16.76 31.26
N PHE A 471 19.58 -15.86 31.26
CA PHE A 471 19.30 -14.98 30.13
C PHE A 471 20.42 -13.96 29.91
N CYS A 472 20.94 -13.37 30.98
CA CYS A 472 22.06 -12.42 30.92
C CYS A 472 23.30 -13.09 30.34
N ILE A 473 23.67 -14.28 30.84
CA ILE A 473 24.79 -15.07 30.33
C ILE A 473 24.59 -15.42 28.84
N GLN A 474 23.38 -15.85 28.46
CA GLN A 474 23.08 -16.18 27.07
C GLN A 474 23.22 -14.96 26.14
N LEU A 475 22.65 -13.82 26.55
CA LEU A 475 22.65 -12.58 25.79
C LEU A 475 24.06 -12.04 25.64
N THR A 476 24.76 -11.78 26.74
CA THR A 476 26.05 -11.08 26.72
C THR A 476 27.24 -11.99 26.47
N GLY A 477 27.14 -13.26 26.88
CA GLY A 477 28.25 -14.21 26.87
C GLY A 477 29.17 -14.10 28.08
N ILE A 478 28.89 -13.19 29.01
CA ILE A 478 29.62 -13.07 30.27
C ILE A 478 29.17 -14.19 31.19
N ILE A 479 30.08 -15.11 31.51
CA ILE A 479 29.82 -16.20 32.46
C ILE A 479 30.11 -15.75 33.90
N GLN A 480 29.52 -16.44 34.87
CA GLN A 480 29.62 -16.10 36.30
C GLN A 480 31.08 -15.96 36.77
N ASP A 481 31.96 -16.88 36.36
CA ASP A 481 33.37 -16.87 36.72
C ASP A 481 34.12 -15.61 36.24
N MET A 482 33.64 -14.94 35.18
CA MET A 482 34.26 -13.71 34.67
C MET A 482 34.02 -12.51 35.59
N VAL A 483 32.93 -12.51 36.38
CA VAL A 483 32.55 -11.40 37.27
C VAL A 483 32.81 -11.69 38.75
N ASP A 484 32.83 -12.96 39.16
CA ASP A 484 32.87 -13.34 40.58
C ASP A 484 34.10 -12.81 41.35
N ASN A 485 35.25 -12.74 40.68
CA ASN A 485 36.51 -12.30 41.26
C ASN A 485 36.90 -10.87 40.87
N GLN A 486 35.98 -10.12 40.24
CA GLN A 486 36.27 -8.77 39.78
C GLN A 486 35.99 -7.72 40.87
N PRO A 487 36.63 -6.55 40.77
CA PRO A 487 36.28 -5.41 41.60
C PRO A 487 34.83 -4.95 41.38
N HIS A 488 34.31 -4.21 42.35
CA HIS A 488 33.02 -3.55 42.23
C HIS A 488 33.11 -2.26 41.40
N PHE A 489 31.95 -1.77 40.95
CA PHE A 489 31.88 -0.61 40.05
C PHE A 489 32.61 0.62 40.60
N SER A 490 32.51 0.93 41.91
CA SER A 490 33.23 2.07 42.51
C SER A 490 34.73 2.06 42.22
N GLU A 491 35.38 0.91 42.31
CA GLU A 491 36.82 0.78 42.08
C GLU A 491 37.17 0.88 40.60
N ILE A 492 36.39 0.22 39.74
CA ILE A 492 36.60 0.23 38.29
C ILE A 492 36.32 1.61 37.72
N PHE A 493 35.31 2.32 38.22
CA PHE A 493 35.00 3.68 37.79
C PHE A 493 36.10 4.66 38.18
N MET A 494 36.69 4.53 39.38
CA MET A 494 37.87 5.31 39.76
C MET A 494 39.08 4.99 38.86
N LYS A 495 39.33 3.71 38.57
CA LYS A 495 40.38 3.31 37.61
C LYS A 495 40.13 3.92 36.23
N PHE A 496 38.88 3.94 35.76
CA PHE A 496 38.51 4.54 34.49
C PHE A 496 38.73 6.06 34.48
N CYS A 497 38.33 6.76 35.54
CA CYS A 497 38.61 8.19 35.68
C CYS A 497 40.12 8.46 35.67
N ASN A 498 40.93 7.68 36.40
CA ASN A 498 42.39 7.81 36.37
C ASN A 498 42.95 7.55 34.97
N TRP A 499 42.47 6.53 34.27
CA TRP A 499 42.85 6.25 32.90
C TRP A 499 42.55 7.42 31.95
N LEU A 500 41.41 8.12 32.13
CA LEU A 500 41.09 9.32 31.36
C LEU A 500 42.07 10.47 31.65
N GLU A 501 42.50 10.62 32.90
CA GLU A 501 43.45 11.66 33.31
C GLU A 501 44.87 11.37 32.84
N GLU A 502 45.36 10.14 33.01
CA GLU A 502 46.69 9.69 32.58
C GLU A 502 46.92 9.95 31.09
N HIS A 503 45.90 9.70 30.26
CA HIS A 503 45.96 9.89 28.81
C HIS A 503 45.59 11.32 28.38
N ASN A 504 45.28 12.22 29.32
CA ASN A 504 44.95 13.61 29.09
C ASN A 504 43.83 13.82 28.05
N TYR A 505 42.77 13.00 28.07
CA TYR A 505 41.71 13.10 27.05
C TYR A 505 40.86 14.37 27.17
N PHE A 506 40.81 15.00 28.34
CA PHE A 506 40.05 16.24 28.60
C PHE A 506 40.92 17.38 29.17
N LYS A 507 42.25 17.22 29.17
CA LYS A 507 43.22 18.19 29.71
C LYS A 507 44.21 18.61 28.59
N ASN A 508 44.97 19.69 28.79
CA ASN A 508 46.03 20.15 27.88
C ASN A 508 45.59 20.48 26.43
N GLY A 509 44.37 21.00 26.23
CA GLY A 509 43.86 21.37 24.91
C GLY A 509 43.41 20.17 24.05
N ASN A 510 43.30 18.97 24.65
CA ASN A 510 42.58 17.86 24.07
C ASN A 510 41.10 17.96 24.42
N ASP A 511 40.28 18.25 23.41
CA ASP A 511 38.83 18.10 23.50
C ASP A 511 38.50 16.68 23.04
N SER A 512 38.05 15.81 23.94
CA SER A 512 37.50 14.50 23.59
C SER A 512 36.00 14.47 23.80
N ALA A 513 35.32 13.52 23.16
CA ALA A 513 33.90 13.30 23.37
C ALA A 513 33.57 11.81 23.46
N PHE A 514 32.66 11.47 24.37
CA PHE A 514 32.12 10.12 24.45
C PHE A 514 31.18 9.82 23.28
N VAL A 515 31.21 8.59 22.79
CA VAL A 515 30.35 8.09 21.72
C VAL A 515 29.68 6.79 22.18
N THR A 516 28.36 6.72 22.02
CA THR A 516 27.54 5.55 22.36
C THR A 516 26.65 5.17 21.19
N CYS A 517 26.21 3.91 21.12
CA CYS A 517 25.27 3.46 20.09
C CYS A 517 23.89 4.13 20.26
N GLY A 518 23.44 4.32 21.50
CA GLY A 518 22.20 5.01 21.83
C GLY A 518 22.34 5.87 23.08
N ASP A 519 21.24 6.40 23.58
CA ASP A 519 21.29 7.27 24.76
C ASP A 519 21.32 6.50 26.07
N TRP A 520 21.03 5.20 26.05
CA TRP A 520 20.72 4.45 27.25
C TRP A 520 21.88 4.41 28.26
N ASP A 521 23.11 4.17 27.79
CA ASP A 521 24.32 4.03 28.61
C ASP A 521 24.59 5.25 29.49
N LEU A 522 24.71 6.43 28.88
CA LEU A 522 25.07 7.66 29.59
C LEU A 522 23.87 8.42 30.14
N LYS A 523 22.67 8.27 29.55
CA LYS A 523 21.47 8.97 30.02
C LYS A 523 20.82 8.30 31.23
N PHE A 524 20.83 6.97 31.28
CA PHE A 524 20.09 6.21 32.28
C PHE A 524 20.99 5.30 33.11
N MET A 525 21.84 4.51 32.46
CA MET A 525 22.55 3.43 33.16
C MET A 525 23.67 3.94 34.08
N LEU A 526 24.59 4.75 33.57
CA LEU A 526 25.69 5.31 34.36
C LEU A 526 25.20 6.21 35.51
N PRO A 527 24.23 7.13 35.33
CA PRO A 527 23.68 7.91 36.44
C PRO A 527 23.00 7.03 37.50
N ALA A 528 22.30 5.97 37.09
CA ALA A 528 21.66 5.05 38.03
C ALA A 528 22.69 4.25 38.85
N GLN A 529 23.77 3.77 38.22
CA GLN A 529 24.85 3.07 38.92
C GLN A 529 25.59 3.99 39.89
N CYS A 530 25.94 5.22 39.47
CA CYS A 530 26.58 6.20 40.35
C CYS A 530 25.69 6.54 41.55
N LYS A 531 24.37 6.64 41.36
CA LYS A 531 23.42 6.85 42.46
C LYS A 531 23.33 5.64 43.39
N LEU A 532 23.37 4.42 42.86
CA LEU A 532 23.33 3.19 43.65
C LEU A 532 24.54 3.11 44.60
N GLU A 533 25.71 3.55 44.14
CA GLU A 533 26.97 3.48 44.90
C GLU A 533 27.41 4.81 45.54
N ASN A 534 26.54 5.84 45.52
CA ASN A 534 26.81 7.18 46.05
C ASN A 534 28.11 7.81 45.51
N ILE A 535 28.37 7.65 44.21
CA ILE A 535 29.54 8.19 43.52
C ILE A 535 29.17 9.52 42.85
N PRO A 536 29.97 10.60 43.02
CA PRO A 536 29.72 11.86 42.34
C PRO A 536 29.85 11.69 40.81
N PHE A 537 28.82 12.09 40.07
CA PHE A 537 28.78 11.95 38.62
C PHE A 537 29.69 12.99 37.94
N PRO A 538 30.76 12.59 37.21
CA PRO A 538 31.68 13.53 36.60
C PRO A 538 31.05 14.30 35.42
N THR A 539 31.39 15.58 35.29
CA THR A 539 30.79 16.47 34.29
C THR A 539 31.12 16.09 32.84
N GLN A 540 32.21 15.35 32.62
CA GLN A 540 32.61 14.90 31.28
C GLN A 540 31.58 13.95 30.64
N PHE A 541 30.79 13.23 31.44
CA PHE A 541 29.78 12.28 30.95
C PHE A 541 28.42 12.93 30.63
N MET A 542 28.26 14.24 30.88
CA MET A 542 26.99 14.94 30.65
C MET A 542 26.71 15.26 29.17
N LYS A 543 27.72 15.09 28.31
CA LYS A 543 27.66 15.35 26.87
C LYS A 543 28.26 14.18 26.12
N TRP A 544 27.55 13.69 25.11
CA TRP A 544 28.05 12.60 24.27
C TRP A 544 27.50 12.71 22.85
N ILE A 545 28.07 11.89 21.99
CA ILE A 545 27.68 11.73 20.60
C ILE A 545 26.90 10.42 20.50
N ASN A 546 25.61 10.52 20.21
CA ASN A 546 24.79 9.37 19.84
C ASN A 546 25.08 8.99 18.38
N LEU A 547 25.69 7.82 18.19
CA LEU A 547 26.15 7.35 16.89
C LEU A 547 25.01 7.18 15.88
N LYS A 548 23.81 6.74 16.31
CA LYS A 548 22.63 6.62 15.42
C LYS A 548 22.19 7.98 14.89
N GLY A 549 22.28 9.02 15.71
CA GLY A 549 22.00 10.40 15.28
C GLY A 549 22.99 10.85 14.20
N THR A 550 24.29 10.68 14.45
CA THR A 550 25.34 11.01 13.49
C THR A 550 25.24 10.18 12.20
N PHE A 551 24.90 8.90 12.31
CA PHE A 551 24.65 8.01 11.18
C PHE A 551 23.47 8.51 10.33
N CYS A 552 22.37 8.88 10.98
CA CYS A 552 21.18 9.41 10.30
C CYS A 552 21.49 10.74 9.59
N ASP A 553 22.23 11.63 10.23
CA ASP A 553 22.63 12.90 9.63
C ASP A 553 23.51 12.70 8.39
N ALA A 554 24.33 11.65 8.36
CA ALA A 554 25.21 11.33 7.24
C ALA A 554 24.51 10.58 6.08
N THR A 555 23.61 9.64 6.41
CA THR A 555 23.05 8.67 5.45
C THR A 555 21.59 8.94 5.05
N ASN A 556 20.89 9.86 5.74
CA ASN A 556 19.44 10.03 5.69
C ASN A 556 18.63 8.77 6.06
N TYR A 557 19.26 7.83 6.76
CA TYR A 557 18.65 6.60 7.24
C TYR A 557 18.81 6.53 8.76
N TYR A 558 17.69 6.41 9.49
CA TYR A 558 17.75 6.23 10.94
C TYR A 558 17.86 4.74 11.28
N PRO A 559 19.01 4.26 11.77
CA PRO A 559 19.22 2.85 12.04
C PRO A 559 18.48 2.40 13.30
N ARG A 560 17.91 1.19 13.27
CA ARG A 560 17.18 0.61 14.41
C ARG A 560 18.13 0.05 15.45
N SER A 561 19.21 -0.60 15.03
CA SER A 561 20.19 -1.28 15.88
C SER A 561 21.63 -1.11 15.35
N LEU A 562 22.61 -1.53 16.15
CA LEU A 562 24.01 -1.63 15.71
C LEU A 562 24.15 -2.51 14.46
N LEU A 563 23.47 -3.67 14.46
CA LEU A 563 23.38 -4.58 13.33
C LEU A 563 22.88 -3.90 12.04
N ASP A 564 21.88 -3.03 12.18
CA ASP A 564 21.30 -2.31 11.05
C ASP A 564 22.34 -1.38 10.39
N MET A 565 23.15 -0.69 11.21
CA MET A 565 24.26 0.16 10.73
C MET A 565 25.36 -0.65 10.03
N LEU A 566 25.74 -1.81 10.58
CA LEU A 566 26.70 -2.71 9.94
C LEU A 566 26.17 -3.25 8.61
N SER A 567 24.89 -3.63 8.56
CA SER A 567 24.25 -4.16 7.36
C SER A 567 24.17 -3.12 6.23
N TYR A 568 23.90 -1.86 6.56
CA TYR A 568 23.88 -0.75 5.62
C TYR A 568 25.23 -0.55 4.95
N PHE A 569 26.31 -0.65 5.73
CA PHE A 569 27.68 -0.55 5.21
C PHE A 569 28.23 -1.84 4.61
N LYS A 570 27.49 -2.95 4.70
CA LYS A 570 27.92 -4.30 4.32
C LYS A 570 29.20 -4.73 5.05
N LEU A 571 29.32 -4.37 6.32
CA LEU A 571 30.44 -4.77 7.17
C LEU A 571 30.13 -6.12 7.86
N PRO A 572 31.11 -7.03 8.00
CA PRO A 572 30.94 -8.22 8.82
C PRO A 572 30.81 -7.83 10.29
N VAL A 573 30.01 -8.59 11.04
CA VAL A 573 29.94 -8.44 12.50
C VAL A 573 31.20 -9.06 13.10
N GLU A 574 31.98 -8.28 13.85
CA GLU A 574 33.12 -8.79 14.61
C GLU A 574 32.68 -9.22 16.01
N GLY A 575 33.05 -10.45 16.39
CA GLY A 575 32.76 -10.99 17.72
C GLY A 575 31.28 -11.27 17.98
N LYS A 576 30.91 -11.28 19.26
CA LYS A 576 29.55 -11.55 19.71
C LYS A 576 28.82 -10.24 20.01
N LEU A 577 27.62 -10.07 19.45
CA LEU A 577 26.74 -8.96 19.81
C LEU A 577 26.30 -9.06 21.27
N HIS A 578 26.15 -7.92 21.93
CA HIS A 578 25.93 -7.81 23.37
C HIS A 578 27.14 -8.23 24.22
N SER A 579 28.32 -8.34 23.62
CA SER A 579 29.58 -8.20 24.36
C SER A 579 30.06 -6.77 24.14
N GLY A 580 30.14 -6.00 25.24
CA GLY A 580 30.38 -4.56 25.14
C GLY A 580 31.69 -4.24 24.40
N ILE A 581 32.75 -5.03 24.60
CA ILE A 581 34.01 -4.81 23.88
C ILE A 581 33.90 -5.05 22.37
N ASN A 582 33.14 -6.08 21.95
CA ASN A 582 32.92 -6.34 20.53
C ASN A 582 31.99 -5.29 19.90
N ASP A 583 30.98 -4.82 20.64
CA ASP A 583 30.09 -3.76 20.18
C ASP A 583 30.82 -2.42 20.06
N VAL A 584 31.76 -2.12 20.95
CA VAL A 584 32.70 -1.00 20.80
C VAL A 584 33.54 -1.13 19.53
N GLN A 585 34.12 -2.30 19.25
CA GLN A 585 34.90 -2.53 18.01
C GLN A 585 34.03 -2.31 16.75
N ASN A 586 32.83 -2.88 16.73
CA ASN A 586 31.88 -2.70 15.62
C ASN A 586 31.47 -1.22 15.45
N MET A 587 31.27 -0.48 16.53
CA MET A 587 31.02 0.96 16.49
C MET A 587 32.20 1.75 15.91
N VAL A 588 33.44 1.38 16.25
CA VAL A 588 34.64 2.00 15.67
C VAL A 588 34.69 1.79 14.15
N GLN A 589 34.36 0.60 13.65
CA GLN A 589 34.29 0.35 12.20
C GLN A 589 33.26 1.22 11.49
N ILE A 590 32.09 1.43 12.12
CA ILE A 590 31.05 2.32 11.61
C ILE A 590 31.55 3.77 11.57
N ILE A 591 32.20 4.24 12.64
CA ILE A 591 32.78 5.59 12.71
C ILE A 591 33.80 5.81 11.58
N GLN A 592 34.70 4.85 11.36
CA GLN A 592 35.68 4.89 10.27
C GLN A 592 35.01 4.94 8.89
N ASN A 593 33.94 4.18 8.66
CA ASN A 593 33.18 4.19 7.40
C ASN A 593 32.39 5.48 7.20
N LEU A 594 31.81 6.03 8.27
CA LEU A 594 31.13 7.33 8.23
C LEU A 594 32.11 8.43 7.83
N HIS A 595 33.32 8.42 8.40
CA HIS A 595 34.36 9.36 8.01
C HIS A 595 34.78 9.15 6.54
N SER A 596 35.13 7.93 6.13
CA SER A 596 35.69 7.69 4.79
C SER A 596 34.70 7.93 3.65
N LYS A 597 33.43 7.59 3.83
CA LYS A 597 32.40 7.68 2.77
C LYS A 597 31.67 9.01 2.73
N TYR A 598 31.45 9.64 3.89
CA TYR A 598 30.60 10.84 4.02
C TYR A 598 31.32 12.06 4.59
N ASN A 599 32.62 11.95 4.93
CA ASN A 599 33.44 13.06 5.47
C ASN A 599 32.75 13.76 6.66
N VAL A 600 32.17 12.96 7.57
CA VAL A 600 31.31 13.44 8.65
C VAL A 600 32.11 14.22 9.69
N GLN A 601 31.55 15.35 10.14
CA GLN A 601 32.02 16.04 11.35
C GLN A 601 31.28 15.49 12.58
N PHE A 602 32.01 14.87 13.49
CA PHE A 602 31.41 14.38 14.74
C PHE A 602 31.16 15.57 15.68
N LYS A 603 29.89 15.76 16.06
CA LYS A 603 29.43 16.83 16.95
C LYS A 603 28.60 16.21 18.06
N ILE A 604 28.70 16.78 19.27
CA ILE A 604 27.81 16.46 20.38
C ILE A 604 26.39 16.76 19.91
N ASN A 605 25.58 15.72 19.78
CA ASN A 605 24.18 15.81 19.35
C ASN A 605 23.21 15.60 20.51
N ASN A 606 23.69 15.11 21.66
CA ASN A 606 22.91 14.95 22.87
C ASN A 606 23.63 15.57 24.09
N ALA A 607 22.89 16.42 24.80
CA ALA A 607 23.30 17.00 26.07
C ALA A 607 22.06 17.09 26.96
N HIS A 608 22.07 16.38 28.07
CA HIS A 608 20.90 16.29 28.95
C HIS A 608 21.22 16.82 30.35
N PHE A 609 21.40 18.15 30.46
CA PHE A 609 21.63 18.78 31.75
C PHE A 609 20.45 18.62 32.72
N ASP A 610 19.20 18.73 32.25
CA ASP A 610 18.04 18.76 33.16
C ASP A 610 17.61 17.38 33.68
N ILE A 611 17.84 16.32 32.90
CA ILE A 611 17.56 14.94 33.33
C ILE A 611 18.64 14.47 34.30
N ILE A 612 19.91 14.77 34.01
CA ILE A 612 21.04 14.37 34.86
C ILE A 612 21.05 15.20 36.16
N LYS A 613 20.53 16.45 36.19
CA LYS A 613 20.32 17.23 37.43
C LYS A 613 19.55 16.48 38.53
N GLN A 614 18.60 15.62 38.16
CA GLN A 614 17.85 14.81 39.13
C GLN A 614 18.72 13.78 39.87
N TYR A 615 19.89 13.48 39.32
CA TYR A 615 20.89 12.56 39.86
C TYR A 615 22.10 13.30 40.50
N ILE A 616 22.27 14.60 40.22
CA ILE A 616 23.36 15.43 40.75
C ILE A 616 22.96 16.16 42.03
N ASN A 617 21.69 16.58 42.17
CA ASN A 617 21.20 17.32 43.32
C ASN A 617 20.20 16.48 44.13
N LYS A 618 20.72 15.68 45.07
CA LYS A 618 20.07 15.36 46.35
C LYS A 618 21.06 14.72 47.31
#